data_AF-A0A3D5Q9V0-F1
#
_entry.id   AF-A0A3D5Q9V0-F1
#
_cell.length_a   1.000
_cell.length_b   1.000
_cell.length_c   1.000
_cell.angle_alpha   90.00
_cell.angle_beta   90.00
_cell.angle_gamma   90.00
#
_symmetry.space_group_name_H-M   'P 1'
#
loop_
_entity.id
_entity.type
_entity.pdbx_description
1 polymer ?
#
loop_
_entity_poly.entity_id
_entity_poly.type
_entity_poly.pdbx_seq_one_letter_code
_entity_poly.pdbx_strand_id
1 'polypeptide(L)'
;EPRRRREPGNDWCILALGHKGIAERIEVDTAHFKGNFPAACSIQAACVGAGEGTDSSLITQSMFWRTLLNEQPLTADSIHQFSELNDLGPITHIRFNMIPDGGVSRVRLFGKPVS
;
A
#
# COMPACT_ATOMS: atom_id res chain seq x y z
N GLU A 1 -12.56 -5.25 9.36
CA GLU A 1 -11.53 -5.63 10.35
C GLU A 1 -10.87 -6.92 9.89
N PRO A 2 -9.56 -6.94 9.66
CA PRO A 2 -8.88 -8.17 9.22
C PRO A 2 -8.84 -9.18 10.38
N ARG A 3 -9.20 -10.43 10.05
CA ARG A 3 -9.28 -11.54 11.00
C ARG A 3 -7.84 -11.99 11.30
N ARG A 4 -7.40 -11.92 12.58
CA ARG A 4 -6.06 -12.38 13.03
C ARG A 4 -5.68 -13.70 12.36
N ARG A 5 -4.69 -13.66 11.48
CA ARG A 5 -4.20 -14.82 10.73
C ARG A 5 -3.12 -15.52 11.56
N ARG A 6 -3.17 -16.84 11.65
CA ARG A 6 -2.16 -17.69 12.33
C ARG A 6 -1.17 -18.31 11.32
N GLU A 7 -1.04 -17.71 10.14
CA GLU A 7 -0.15 -18.17 9.08
C GLU A 7 1.00 -17.16 8.92
N PRO A 8 2.25 -17.61 8.69
CA PRO A 8 3.37 -16.70 8.49
C PRO A 8 3.13 -15.76 7.31
N GLY A 9 3.39 -14.46 7.51
CA GLY A 9 3.29 -13.44 6.46
C GLY A 9 2.61 -12.17 6.96
N ASN A 10 2.62 -11.15 6.09
CA ASN A 10 1.98 -9.87 6.34
C ASN A 10 0.55 -9.86 5.78
N ASP A 11 -0.38 -9.15 6.40
CA ASP A 11 -1.62 -8.78 5.73
C ASP A 11 -1.34 -7.75 4.62
N TRP A 12 -2.05 -7.83 3.51
CA TRP A 12 -1.86 -6.91 2.39
C TRP A 12 -3.14 -6.73 1.57
N CYS A 13 -3.19 -5.64 0.80
CA CYS A 13 -4.18 -5.44 -0.24
C CYS A 13 -3.55 -4.83 -1.48
N ILE A 14 -4.15 -5.08 -2.64
CA ILE A 14 -3.80 -4.43 -3.90
C ILE A 14 -4.89 -3.42 -4.22
N LEU A 15 -4.49 -2.20 -4.56
CA LEU A 15 -5.39 -1.11 -4.91
C LEU A 15 -5.05 -0.64 -6.33
N ALA A 16 -6.05 -0.63 -7.20
CA ALA A 16 -5.97 0.02 -8.50
C ALA A 16 -6.22 1.52 -8.35
N LEU A 17 -5.38 2.34 -8.96
CA LEU A 17 -5.54 3.79 -8.99
C LEU A 17 -6.62 4.16 -10.01
N GLY A 18 -7.39 5.21 -9.72
CA GLY A 18 -8.40 5.72 -10.65
C GLY A 18 -7.81 6.26 -11.96
N HIS A 19 -6.54 6.71 -11.92
CA HIS A 19 -5.77 7.15 -13.08
C HIS A 19 -4.31 6.73 -12.91
N LYS A 20 -3.63 6.47 -14.03
CA LYS A 20 -2.17 6.35 -14.06
C LYS A 20 -1.56 7.66 -13.58
N GLY A 21 -0.56 7.60 -12.71
CA GLY A 21 0.01 8.81 -12.13
C GLY A 21 1.36 8.62 -11.46
N ILE A 22 2.01 9.73 -11.14
CA ILE A 22 3.27 9.76 -10.38
C ILE A 22 2.93 10.10 -8.93
N ALA A 23 3.35 9.25 -8.00
CA ALA A 23 3.13 9.44 -6.57
C ALA A 23 4.01 10.55 -6.00
N GLU A 24 3.44 11.41 -5.16
CA GLU A 24 4.15 12.51 -4.50
C GLU A 24 4.09 12.41 -2.98
N ARG A 25 2.98 11.91 -2.43
CA ARG A 25 2.79 11.76 -0.99
C ARG A 25 1.83 10.63 -0.66
N ILE A 26 2.08 9.96 0.45
CA ILE A 26 1.23 8.91 0.99
C ILE A 26 0.74 9.33 2.37
N GLU A 27 -0.51 8.99 2.68
CA GLU A 27 -1.06 9.12 4.02
C GLU A 27 -1.62 7.78 4.48
N VAL A 28 -1.24 7.37 5.70
CA VAL A 28 -1.72 6.16 6.36
C VAL A 28 -2.36 6.55 7.69
N ASP A 29 -3.65 6.31 7.79
CA ASP A 29 -4.49 6.71 8.93
C ASP A 29 -4.86 5.49 9.76
N THR A 30 -4.37 5.42 10.99
CA THR A 30 -4.66 4.35 11.96
C THR A 30 -5.75 4.76 12.96
N ALA A 31 -6.54 5.79 12.67
CA ALA A 31 -7.64 6.25 13.53
C ALA A 31 -8.55 5.09 13.96
N HIS A 32 -8.98 5.12 15.21
CA HIS A 32 -9.82 4.11 15.88
C HIS A 32 -9.13 2.76 16.15
N PHE A 33 -7.96 2.49 15.58
CA PHE A 33 -7.18 1.27 15.87
C PHE A 33 -6.18 1.53 17.01
N LYS A 34 -6.65 1.43 18.26
CA LYS A 34 -5.84 1.71 19.46
C LYS A 34 -5.00 0.54 19.97
N GLY A 35 -5.34 -0.69 19.57
CA GLY A 35 -4.64 -1.91 20.00
C GLY A 35 -4.52 -3.00 18.94
N ASN A 36 -5.00 -2.74 17.72
CA ASN A 36 -4.94 -3.68 16.58
C ASN A 36 -4.55 -2.94 15.30
N PHE A 37 -3.69 -1.93 15.40
CA PHE A 37 -3.05 -1.27 14.26
C PHE A 37 -1.78 -2.06 13.90
N PRO A 38 -1.36 -2.06 12.63
CA PRO A 38 -0.09 -2.68 12.25
C PRO A 38 1.10 -1.92 12.84
N ALA A 39 2.15 -2.65 13.24
CA ALA A 39 3.35 -2.04 13.80
C ALA A 39 4.12 -1.22 12.75
N ALA A 40 4.07 -1.65 11.49
CA ALA A 40 4.65 -0.95 10.36
C ALA A 40 3.83 -1.17 9.07
N CYS A 41 4.11 -0.35 8.07
CA CYS A 41 3.63 -0.59 6.71
C CYS A 41 4.73 -0.39 5.67
N SER A 42 4.55 -1.01 4.50
CA SER A 42 5.36 -0.76 3.31
C SER A 42 4.48 -0.78 2.07
N ILE A 43 4.95 -0.15 0.98
CA ILE A 43 4.19 -0.09 -0.26
C ILE A 43 5.07 -0.47 -1.44
N GLN A 44 4.63 -1.45 -2.23
CA GLN A 44 5.13 -1.67 -3.58
C GLN A 44 4.16 -1.08 -4.61
N ALA A 45 4.65 -0.80 -5.81
CA ALA A 45 3.83 -0.31 -6.89
C ALA A 45 4.32 -0.78 -8.27
N ALA A 46 3.41 -0.78 -9.23
CA ALA A 46 3.74 -1.07 -10.62
C ALA A 46 2.81 -0.31 -11.59
N CYS A 47 3.28 -0.18 -12.82
CA CYS A 47 2.46 0.19 -13.96
C CYS A 47 2.05 -1.08 -14.71
N VAL A 48 0.87 -1.59 -14.40
CA VAL A 48 0.27 -2.74 -15.06
C VAL A 48 -0.40 -2.30 -16.37
N GLY A 49 -0.13 -2.99 -17.47
CA GLY A 49 -0.68 -2.71 -18.80
C GLY A 49 -2.20 -2.96 -18.90
N ALA A 50 -2.86 -2.28 -19.83
CA ALA A 50 -4.28 -2.48 -20.09
C ALA A 50 -4.54 -3.92 -20.58
N GLY A 51 -5.37 -4.68 -19.87
CA GLY A 51 -5.65 -6.08 -20.17
C GLY A 51 -4.63 -7.08 -19.60
N GLU A 52 -3.56 -6.61 -18.95
CA GLU A 52 -2.53 -7.46 -18.35
C GLU A 52 -2.77 -7.65 -16.85
N GLY A 53 -3.87 -8.31 -16.46
CA GLY A 53 -4.09 -8.54 -15.04
C GLY A 53 -5.41 -9.22 -14.73
N THR A 54 -5.41 -10.55 -14.69
CA THR A 54 -6.42 -11.25 -13.89
C THR A 54 -6.07 -11.08 -12.41
N ASP A 55 -7.05 -11.14 -11.51
CA ASP A 55 -6.84 -11.05 -10.06
C ASP A 55 -5.71 -11.97 -9.59
N SER A 56 -5.71 -13.23 -10.03
CA SER A 56 -4.67 -14.21 -9.68
C SER A 56 -3.28 -13.84 -10.19
N SER A 57 -3.19 -13.25 -11.39
CA SER A 57 -1.91 -12.79 -11.95
C SER A 57 -1.38 -11.57 -11.21
N LEU A 58 -2.24 -10.63 -10.82
CA LEU A 58 -1.87 -9.44 -10.04
C LEU A 58 -1.30 -9.82 -8.68
N ILE A 59 -1.90 -10.80 -8.00
CA ILE A 59 -1.39 -11.30 -6.72
C ILE A 59 0.05 -11.79 -6.86
N THR A 60 0.31 -12.65 -7.85
CA THR A 60 1.65 -13.21 -8.11
C THR A 60 2.65 -12.11 -8.51
N GLN A 61 2.28 -11.22 -9.44
CA GLN A 61 3.15 -10.13 -9.89
C GLN A 61 3.47 -9.16 -8.76
N SER A 62 2.51 -8.87 -7.88
CA SER A 62 2.68 -7.93 -6.78
C SER A 62 3.75 -8.33 -5.77
N MET A 63 4.10 -9.62 -5.71
CA MET A 63 5.21 -10.12 -4.89
C MET A 63 6.58 -9.60 -5.36
N PHE A 64 6.67 -9.16 -6.63
CA PHE A 64 7.89 -8.71 -7.28
C PHE A 64 7.84 -7.24 -7.71
N TRP A 65 6.78 -6.51 -7.35
CA TRP A 65 6.68 -5.08 -7.64
C TRP A 65 7.78 -4.29 -6.92
N ARG A 66 8.18 -3.17 -7.52
CA ARG A 66 9.21 -2.31 -6.95
C ARG A 66 8.67 -1.58 -5.73
N THR A 67 9.52 -1.39 -4.72
CA THR A 67 9.17 -0.68 -3.49
C THR A 67 9.00 0.81 -3.76
N LEU A 68 7.81 1.34 -3.48
CA LEU A 68 7.47 2.78 -3.53
C LEU A 68 7.76 3.46 -2.19
N LEU A 69 7.34 2.82 -1.09
CA LEU A 69 7.60 3.26 0.28
C LEU A 69 8.27 2.10 1.02
N ASN A 70 9.47 2.35 1.54
CA ASN A 70 10.16 1.40 2.41
C ASN A 70 9.35 1.14 3.68
N GLU A 71 9.71 0.13 4.46
CA GLU A 71 9.03 -0.11 5.73
C GLU A 71 9.10 1.13 6.64
N GLN A 72 7.95 1.56 7.14
CA GLN A 72 7.78 2.70 8.03
C GLN A 72 7.00 2.29 9.27
N PRO A 73 7.46 2.66 10.47
CA PRO A 73 6.72 2.38 11.70
C PRO A 73 5.41 3.17 11.73
N LEU A 74 4.40 2.59 12.35
CA LEU A 74 3.12 3.23 12.59
C LEU A 74 2.85 3.33 14.09
N THR A 75 1.97 4.25 14.44
CA THR A 75 1.51 4.49 15.82
C THR A 75 -0.01 4.38 15.87
N ALA A 76 -0.53 4.06 17.05
CA ALA A 76 -1.95 3.95 17.30
C ALA A 76 -2.66 5.30 17.08
N ASP A 77 -3.86 5.28 16.49
CA ASP A 77 -4.78 6.41 16.44
C ASP A 77 -4.14 7.71 15.87
N SER A 78 -3.41 7.57 14.76
CA SER A 78 -2.57 8.64 14.21
C SER A 78 -2.62 8.70 12.68
N ILE A 79 -2.34 9.89 12.15
CA ILE A 79 -2.19 10.14 10.71
C ILE A 79 -0.70 10.25 10.39
N HIS A 80 -0.22 9.35 9.55
CA HIS A 80 1.17 9.27 9.12
C HIS A 80 1.27 9.80 7.70
N GLN A 81 2.20 10.72 7.45
CA GLN A 81 2.40 11.31 6.13
C GLN A 81 3.82 11.04 5.67
N PHE A 82 3.95 10.50 4.47
CA PHE A 82 5.24 10.13 3.88
C PHE A 82 5.41 10.83 2.53
N SER A 83 6.46 11.63 2.40
CA SER A 83 6.84 12.33 1.16
C SER A 83 8.15 11.82 0.55
N GLU A 84 8.94 11.05 1.31
CA GLU A 84 10.16 10.41 0.83
C GLU A 84 9.78 9.08 0.16
N LEU A 85 9.48 9.17 -1.14
CA LEU A 85 9.08 8.03 -1.96
C LEU A 85 10.20 7.67 -2.95
N ASN A 86 10.36 6.37 -3.23
CA ASN A 86 11.24 5.93 -4.30
C ASN A 86 10.64 6.31 -5.66
N ASP A 87 11.46 6.84 -6.56
CA ASP A 87 11.01 7.17 -7.92
C ASP A 87 10.86 5.89 -8.76
N LEU A 88 9.60 5.57 -9.05
CA LEU A 88 9.21 4.44 -9.91
C LEU A 88 8.66 4.91 -11.26
N GLY A 89 8.59 6.22 -11.50
CA GLY A 89 7.81 6.80 -12.59
C GLY A 89 6.30 6.61 -12.42
N PRO A 90 5.53 6.63 -13.53
CA PRO A 90 4.09 6.40 -13.48
C PRO A 90 3.71 5.02 -12.98
N ILE A 91 2.67 4.94 -12.15
CA ILE A 91 2.12 3.70 -11.59
C ILE A 91 0.60 3.64 -11.81
N THR A 92 0.04 2.44 -11.78
CA THR A 92 -1.41 2.17 -11.88
C THR A 92 -1.94 1.38 -10.71
N HIS A 93 -1.08 0.66 -9.98
CA HIS A 93 -1.46 -0.14 -8.82
C HIS A 93 -0.46 0.03 -7.69
N ILE A 94 -0.95 -0.11 -6.47
CA ILE A 94 -0.13 -0.25 -5.27
C ILE A 94 -0.48 -1.53 -4.53
N ARG A 95 0.51 -2.14 -3.88
CA ARG A 95 0.34 -3.17 -2.86
C ARG A 95 0.67 -2.54 -1.52
N PHE A 96 -0.30 -2.45 -0.64
CA PHE A 96 -0.13 -1.96 0.72
C PHE A 96 0.06 -3.16 1.66
N ASN A 97 1.17 -3.20 2.39
CA ASN A 97 1.44 -4.26 3.37
C ASN A 97 1.29 -3.70 4.78
N MET A 98 0.61 -4.46 5.63
CA MET A 98 0.42 -4.23 7.06
C MET A 98 1.24 -5.27 7.81
N ILE A 99 2.16 -4.82 8.67
CA ILE A 99 3.21 -5.68 9.23
C ILE A 99 3.03 -5.80 10.76
N PRO A 100 2.92 -7.02 11.31
CA PRO A 100 2.62 -8.28 10.61
C PRO A 100 1.13 -8.36 10.18
N ASP A 101 0.24 -7.73 10.93
CA ASP A 101 -1.19 -7.68 10.68
C ASP A 101 -1.78 -6.46 11.40
N GLY A 102 -3.06 -6.17 11.16
CA GLY A 102 -3.78 -5.09 11.85
C GLY A 102 -4.68 -4.29 10.92
N GLY A 103 -5.40 -3.33 11.49
CA GLY A 103 -6.31 -2.46 10.78
C GLY A 103 -5.73 -1.07 10.53
N VAL A 104 -6.03 -0.55 9.35
CA VAL A 104 -5.82 0.84 8.95
C VAL A 104 -7.17 1.40 8.53
N SER A 105 -7.48 2.61 8.95
CA SER A 105 -8.72 3.31 8.59
C SER A 105 -8.70 3.75 7.14
N ARG A 106 -7.61 4.40 6.71
CA ARG A 106 -7.47 4.92 5.34
C ARG A 106 -6.02 4.84 4.86
N VAL A 107 -5.88 4.58 3.56
CA VAL A 107 -4.66 4.81 2.81
C VAL A 107 -5.00 5.79 1.70
N ARG A 108 -4.24 6.88 1.59
CA ARG A 108 -4.40 7.87 0.52
C ARG A 108 -3.08 8.01 -0.22
N LEU A 109 -3.15 7.94 -1.55
CA LEU A 109 -2.02 8.22 -2.44
C LEU A 109 -2.33 9.54 -3.16
N PHE A 110 -1.46 10.52 -2.95
CA PHE A 110 -1.50 11.81 -3.63
C PHE A 110 -0.44 11.84 -4.71
N GLY A 111 -0.78 12.42 -5.85
CA GLY A 111 0.13 12.49 -6.98
C GLY A 111 -0.50 13.20 -8.16
N LYS A 112 0.25 13.24 -9.25
CA LYS A 112 -0.18 13.87 -10.50
C LYS A 112 -0.61 12.81 -11.51
N PRO A 113 -1.81 12.92 -12.10
CA PRO A 113 -2.20 12.03 -13.18
C PRO A 113 -1.30 12.26 -14.39
N VAL A 114 -1.02 11.19 -15.13
CA VAL A 114 -0.31 11.25 -16.41
C VAL A 114 -1.16 10.58 -17.50
N SER A 115 -1.08 11.13 -18.70
CA SER A 115 -1.77 10.60 -19.89
C SER A 115 -1.14 9.32 -20.42
#